data_AF-A0A146K4U2-F1
#
_entry.id   AF-A0A146K4U2-F1
#
_cell.length_a   1.000
_cell.length_b   1.000
_cell.length_c   1.000
_cell.angle_alpha   90.00
_cell.angle_beta   90.00
_cell.angle_gamma   90.00
#
_symmetry.space_group_name_H-M   'P 1'
#
loop_
_entity.id
_entity.type
_entity.pdbx_description
1 polymer ?
#
loop_
_entity_poly.entity_id
_entity_poly.type
_entity_poly.pdbx_seq_one_letter_code
_entity_poly.pdbx_strand_id
1 'polypeptide(L)'
;MQNQPIFYIIAPFLIEIGDKTFTKFSNLILIFAPMLQQVGKSAFQQCFMLRRVIGDNISIVQQNAFDDCYSLRDFSFENVTQLEPSCFMNCGFKSIKLQNVNDFDVTQCFDSQFQLENLDLPDSTTLNGDHIYSCDNLAVIKLPAVKELKLGDEFASVKVTSDSSEAAKLNRKISDFVQTDVKIDEQRVKDLKLNICGEFGRILYSRNFDANFNHKKLKSVFLLNTTNIPVQAFHQHYLLNSAFCPNCAEVSREAFSECLNLVRFRSRKLAVIKEKAFYYCNCLAQIDCSQLKLISPQSFSYCNSLVNLELPLIEELHNSFEGCTGLLQIIAPNLGQDYYGNFYVVTLSNKNARKRFQEILIDEFQERKRLKAILGLQKQKCAVQRQQIKNLKTVE
;
A
#
# COMPACT_ATOMS: atom_id res chain seq x y z
N MET A 1 9.39 28.87 5.29
CA MET A 1 8.08 28.43 4.79
C MET A 1 7.82 27.05 5.36
N GLN A 2 6.77 26.84 6.16
CA GLN A 2 6.39 25.49 6.58
C GLN A 2 6.03 24.69 5.32
N ASN A 3 6.78 23.62 5.03
CA ASN A 3 6.53 22.75 3.87
C ASN A 3 5.10 22.22 3.95
N GLN A 4 4.21 22.75 3.11
CA GLN A 4 2.89 22.18 2.94
C GLN A 4 3.05 20.76 2.38
N PRO A 5 2.24 19.80 2.85
CA PRO A 5 2.29 18.43 2.34
C PRO A 5 1.95 18.43 0.84
N ILE A 6 2.85 17.89 0.03
CA ILE A 6 2.64 17.73 -1.42
C ILE A 6 2.16 16.31 -1.66
N PHE A 7 0.91 16.17 -2.12
CA PHE A 7 0.31 14.87 -2.42
C PHE A 7 0.41 14.48 -3.90
N TYR A 8 0.49 15.47 -4.79
CA TYR A 8 0.42 15.28 -6.23
C TYR A 8 1.42 16.18 -6.94
N ILE A 9 2.13 15.62 -7.91
CA ILE A 9 2.93 16.37 -8.88
C ILE A 9 2.26 16.20 -10.24
N ILE A 10 1.83 17.31 -10.84
CA ILE A 10 1.22 17.34 -12.17
C ILE A 10 2.15 18.17 -13.07
N ALA A 11 2.93 17.49 -13.90
CA ALA A 11 3.97 18.08 -14.72
C ALA A 11 3.97 17.48 -16.14
N PRO A 12 2.95 17.78 -16.96
CA PRO A 12 2.68 17.08 -18.22
C PRO A 12 3.80 17.17 -19.26
N PHE A 13 4.57 18.26 -19.24
CA PHE A 13 5.66 18.54 -20.19
C PHE A 13 7.05 18.35 -19.58
N LEU A 14 7.14 17.82 -18.36
CA LEU A 14 8.41 17.55 -17.69
C LEU A 14 9.16 16.46 -18.44
N ILE A 15 10.42 16.71 -18.77
CA ILE A 15 11.28 15.77 -19.53
C ILE A 15 12.26 15.05 -18.61
N GLU A 16 12.78 15.74 -17.60
CA GLU A 16 13.82 15.22 -16.70
C GLU A 16 13.56 15.67 -15.27
N ILE A 17 13.87 14.81 -14.32
CA ILE A 17 13.94 15.13 -12.90
C ILE A 17 15.38 14.97 -12.45
N GLY A 18 15.97 16.05 -11.90
CA GLY A 18 17.34 16.02 -11.39
C GLY A 18 17.49 15.22 -10.10
N ASP A 19 18.74 14.96 -9.74
CA ASP A 19 19.12 14.21 -8.55
C ASP A 19 18.50 14.77 -7.27
N LYS A 20 18.00 13.88 -6.42
CA LYS A 20 17.45 14.16 -5.09
C LYS A 20 16.31 15.21 -5.03
N THR A 21 15.72 15.57 -6.17
CA THR A 21 14.75 16.68 -6.27
C THR A 21 13.55 16.53 -5.32
N PHE A 22 13.05 15.29 -5.17
CA PHE A 22 11.87 14.96 -4.36
C PHE A 22 12.20 13.93 -3.27
N THR A 23 13.47 13.80 -2.85
CA THR A 23 13.86 12.89 -1.78
C THR A 23 13.06 13.19 -0.50
N LYS A 24 12.52 12.15 0.14
CA LYS A 24 11.73 12.24 1.38
C LYS A 24 10.46 13.09 1.26
N PHE A 25 9.85 13.16 0.09
CA PHE A 25 8.49 13.70 -0.05
C PHE A 25 7.47 12.67 0.48
N SER A 26 7.44 12.49 1.80
CA SER A 26 6.72 11.39 2.47
C SER A 26 5.21 11.37 2.27
N ASN A 27 4.60 12.48 1.84
CA ASN A 27 3.16 12.57 1.54
C ASN A 27 2.82 12.45 0.04
N LEU A 28 3.83 12.39 -0.85
CA LEU A 28 3.60 12.32 -2.29
C LEU A 28 2.92 10.99 -2.62
N ILE A 29 1.77 11.04 -3.31
CA ILE A 29 0.95 9.87 -3.66
C ILE A 29 1.07 9.54 -5.14
N LEU A 30 1.05 10.56 -5.99
CA LEU A 30 1.00 10.37 -7.44
C LEU A 30 1.80 11.43 -8.18
N ILE A 31 2.51 10.96 -9.20
CA ILE A 31 3.18 11.79 -10.19
C ILE A 31 2.48 11.59 -11.53
N PHE A 32 2.09 12.70 -12.16
CA PHE A 32 1.58 12.74 -13.53
C PHE A 32 2.56 13.53 -14.39
N ALA A 33 3.42 12.82 -15.09
CA ALA A 33 4.45 13.36 -15.98
C ALA A 33 4.61 12.47 -17.23
N PRO A 34 3.59 12.39 -18.11
CA PRO A 34 3.58 11.50 -19.27
C PRO A 34 4.75 11.70 -20.25
N MET A 35 5.34 12.90 -20.32
CA MET A 35 6.50 13.19 -21.16
C MET A 35 7.85 12.96 -20.48
N LEU A 36 7.87 12.52 -19.21
CA LEU A 36 9.09 12.30 -18.44
C LEU A 36 9.91 11.18 -19.07
N GLN A 37 11.18 11.45 -19.35
CA GLN A 37 12.12 10.52 -19.99
C GLN A 37 13.15 9.98 -18.99
N GLN A 38 13.63 10.85 -18.09
CA GLN A 38 14.70 10.49 -17.15
C GLN A 38 14.36 10.87 -15.71
N VAL A 39 14.64 9.91 -14.81
CA VAL A 39 14.54 10.11 -13.36
C VAL A 39 15.93 10.05 -12.74
N GLY A 40 16.35 11.16 -12.14
CA GLY A 40 17.67 11.35 -11.55
C GLY A 40 17.94 10.50 -10.30
N LYS A 41 19.21 10.47 -9.89
CA LYS A 41 19.68 9.67 -8.75
C LYS A 41 18.95 10.06 -7.47
N SER A 42 18.39 9.07 -6.79
CA SER A 42 17.63 9.24 -5.54
C SER A 42 16.48 10.26 -5.62
N ALA A 43 16.00 10.59 -6.83
CA ALA A 43 15.03 11.66 -7.05
C ALA A 43 13.77 11.54 -6.19
N PHE A 44 13.30 10.32 -5.94
CA PHE A 44 12.13 10.00 -5.11
C PHE A 44 12.46 9.06 -3.94
N GLN A 45 13.74 8.94 -3.56
CA GLN A 45 14.13 8.08 -2.45
C GLN A 45 13.30 8.41 -1.19
N GLN A 46 12.78 7.38 -0.52
CA GLN A 46 11.96 7.49 0.70
C GLN A 46 10.64 8.27 0.50
N CYS A 47 10.08 8.27 -0.71
CA CYS A 47 8.69 8.70 -0.93
C CYS A 47 7.72 7.57 -0.55
N PHE A 48 7.61 7.27 0.75
CA PHE A 48 6.92 6.09 1.27
C PHE A 48 5.44 5.95 0.86
N MET A 49 4.75 7.07 0.59
CA MET A 49 3.35 7.10 0.15
C MET A 49 3.18 7.10 -1.38
N LEU A 50 4.27 7.19 -2.17
CA LEU A 50 4.18 7.27 -3.62
C LEU A 50 3.61 5.98 -4.15
N ARG A 51 2.38 6.01 -4.66
CA ARG A 51 1.65 4.83 -5.14
C ARG A 51 1.82 4.61 -6.63
N ARG A 52 1.88 5.73 -7.37
CA ARG A 52 1.76 5.71 -8.83
C ARG A 52 2.63 6.77 -9.50
N VAL A 53 3.32 6.35 -10.55
CA VAL A 53 4.00 7.24 -11.50
C VAL A 53 3.38 7.03 -12.87
N ILE A 54 2.74 8.07 -13.39
CA ILE A 54 2.22 8.12 -14.76
C ILE A 54 3.28 8.84 -15.59
N GLY A 55 4.18 8.07 -16.21
CA GLY A 55 5.26 8.56 -17.05
C GLY A 55 5.54 7.57 -18.16
N ASP A 56 4.68 7.60 -19.19
CA ASP A 56 4.68 6.58 -20.23
C ASP A 56 5.99 6.58 -21.04
N ASN A 57 6.71 7.71 -21.09
CA ASN A 57 7.97 7.86 -21.83
C ASN A 57 9.24 7.63 -20.99
N ILE A 58 9.13 7.16 -19.74
CA ILE A 58 10.31 6.98 -18.88
C ILE A 58 11.20 5.88 -19.47
N SER A 59 12.42 6.25 -19.88
CA SER A 59 13.40 5.36 -20.47
C SER A 59 14.61 5.11 -19.57
N ILE A 60 14.98 6.09 -18.72
CA ILE A 60 16.15 6.03 -17.84
C ILE A 60 15.72 6.24 -16.38
N VAL A 61 16.07 5.29 -15.52
CA VAL A 61 15.87 5.38 -14.07
C VAL A 61 17.21 5.18 -13.35
N GLN A 62 17.72 6.25 -12.75
CA GLN A 62 19.03 6.26 -12.13
C GLN A 62 19.06 5.64 -10.73
N GLN A 63 20.27 5.51 -10.18
CA GLN A 63 20.55 4.84 -8.91
C GLN A 63 19.63 5.32 -7.78
N ASN A 64 19.03 4.39 -7.04
CA ASN A 64 18.12 4.65 -5.91
C ASN A 64 16.92 5.57 -6.23
N ALA A 65 16.57 5.81 -7.50
CA ALA A 65 15.57 6.81 -7.87
C ALA A 65 14.25 6.66 -7.10
N PHE A 66 13.77 5.43 -6.90
CA PHE A 66 12.56 5.08 -6.15
C PHE A 66 12.85 4.15 -4.96
N ASP A 67 14.07 4.17 -4.43
CA ASP A 67 14.43 3.41 -3.23
C ASP A 67 13.53 3.76 -2.05
N ASP A 68 13.14 2.76 -1.26
CA ASP A 68 12.22 2.89 -0.11
C ASP A 68 10.84 3.49 -0.47
N CYS A 69 10.38 3.35 -1.72
CA CYS A 69 9.01 3.70 -2.10
C CYS A 69 8.04 2.54 -1.84
N TYR A 70 7.84 2.12 -0.59
CA TYR A 70 7.05 0.93 -0.22
C TYR A 70 5.63 0.88 -0.81
N SER A 71 5.00 2.03 -1.05
CA SER A 71 3.65 2.10 -1.64
C SER A 71 3.64 2.00 -3.17
N LEU A 72 4.78 2.14 -3.84
CA LEU A 72 4.88 2.25 -5.30
C LEU A 72 4.61 0.90 -5.92
N ARG A 73 3.49 0.83 -6.64
CA ARG A 73 2.98 -0.41 -7.24
C ARG A 73 2.47 -0.24 -8.66
N ASP A 74 2.32 1.00 -9.12
CA ASP A 74 1.80 1.37 -10.43
C ASP A 74 2.86 2.24 -11.12
N PHE A 75 3.68 1.57 -11.92
CA PHE A 75 4.76 2.13 -12.72
C PHE A 75 4.78 1.37 -14.05
N SER A 76 4.87 2.08 -15.18
CA SER A 76 5.00 1.43 -16.48
C SER A 76 6.47 1.18 -16.80
N PHE A 77 6.81 -0.09 -17.01
CA PHE A 77 8.15 -0.50 -17.43
C PHE A 77 8.28 -0.64 -18.96
N GLU A 78 7.24 -0.32 -19.72
CA GLU A 78 7.15 -0.61 -21.16
C GLU A 78 8.27 0.04 -21.98
N ASN A 79 8.61 1.30 -21.68
CA ASN A 79 9.62 2.06 -22.43
C ASN A 79 10.98 2.16 -21.71
N VAL A 80 11.14 1.47 -20.58
CA VAL A 80 12.39 1.50 -19.80
C VAL A 80 13.48 0.75 -20.52
N THR A 81 14.59 1.43 -20.80
CA THR A 81 15.78 0.87 -21.46
C THR A 81 17.00 0.81 -20.56
N GLN A 82 17.07 1.68 -19.54
CA GLN A 82 18.21 1.75 -18.62
C GLN A 82 17.71 1.85 -17.17
N LEU A 83 18.19 0.91 -16.36
CA LEU A 83 17.99 0.86 -14.91
C LEU A 83 19.37 0.87 -14.24
N GLU A 84 19.53 1.63 -13.17
CA GLU A 84 20.77 1.69 -12.37
C GLU A 84 20.59 1.03 -10.99
N PRO A 85 21.67 0.70 -10.26
CA PRO A 85 21.58 -0.09 -9.03
C PRO A 85 20.54 0.43 -8.01
N SER A 86 19.81 -0.50 -7.40
CA SER A 86 18.79 -0.23 -6.36
C SER A 86 17.70 0.78 -6.76
N CYS A 87 17.48 1.02 -8.06
CA CYS A 87 16.51 2.00 -8.54
C CYS A 87 15.08 1.82 -8.02
N PHE A 88 14.67 0.59 -7.73
CA PHE A 88 13.34 0.23 -7.23
C PHE A 88 13.41 -0.62 -5.96
N MET A 89 14.51 -0.57 -5.19
CA MET A 89 14.62 -1.32 -3.93
C MET A 89 13.46 -0.96 -2.98
N ASN A 90 12.93 -1.96 -2.26
CA ASN A 90 11.84 -1.79 -1.29
C ASN A 90 10.56 -1.16 -1.90
N CYS A 91 10.18 -1.57 -3.11
CA CYS A 91 8.92 -1.15 -3.75
C CYS A 91 7.80 -2.21 -3.58
N GLY A 92 6.57 -1.80 -3.88
CA GLY A 92 5.36 -2.59 -3.72
C GLY A 92 4.88 -3.31 -4.99
N PHE A 93 5.77 -3.63 -5.93
CA PHE A 93 5.39 -4.25 -7.20
C PHE A 93 4.93 -5.70 -7.00
N LYS A 94 3.78 -6.05 -7.61
CA LYS A 94 3.25 -7.42 -7.60
C LYS A 94 3.67 -8.24 -8.81
N SER A 95 3.88 -7.55 -9.93
CA SER A 95 4.27 -8.12 -11.21
C SER A 95 5.20 -7.13 -11.89
N ILE A 96 6.29 -7.62 -12.45
CA ILE A 96 7.25 -6.81 -13.21
C ILE A 96 7.41 -7.44 -14.60
N LYS A 97 7.42 -6.59 -15.62
CA LYS A 97 7.66 -6.99 -17.01
C LYS A 97 8.67 -6.03 -17.63
N LEU A 98 9.85 -6.52 -18.01
CA LEU A 98 10.90 -5.72 -18.65
C LEU A 98 11.17 -6.25 -20.06
N GLN A 99 10.84 -5.45 -21.08
CA GLN A 99 10.96 -5.88 -22.48
C GLN A 99 12.12 -5.23 -23.24
N ASN A 100 12.68 -4.15 -22.71
CA ASN A 100 13.67 -3.34 -23.43
C ASN A 100 14.97 -3.14 -22.62
N VAL A 101 15.17 -3.95 -21.57
CA VAL A 101 16.37 -3.94 -20.73
C VAL A 101 17.17 -5.20 -21.05
N ASN A 102 18.20 -5.06 -21.89
CA ASN A 102 19.12 -6.15 -22.24
C ASN A 102 20.21 -6.27 -21.17
N ASP A 103 20.48 -7.51 -20.77
CA ASP A 103 21.50 -7.89 -19.77
C ASP A 103 21.35 -7.18 -18.42
N PHE A 104 20.99 -7.95 -17.41
CA PHE A 104 20.70 -7.51 -16.05
C PHE A 104 21.99 -7.08 -15.30
N ASP A 105 22.73 -6.11 -15.83
CA ASP A 105 23.94 -5.52 -15.23
C ASP A 105 23.62 -4.56 -14.07
N VAL A 106 22.40 -4.68 -13.53
CA VAL A 106 21.83 -3.78 -12.55
C VAL A 106 21.68 -4.57 -11.25
N THR A 107 22.79 -4.62 -10.51
CA THR A 107 22.79 -5.21 -9.17
C THR A 107 21.68 -4.57 -8.34
N GLN A 108 20.85 -5.40 -7.71
CA GLN A 108 19.93 -5.00 -6.65
C GLN A 108 18.76 -4.06 -7.02
N CYS A 109 18.47 -3.78 -8.30
CA CYS A 109 17.38 -2.84 -8.61
C CYS A 109 16.01 -3.32 -8.11
N PHE A 110 15.77 -4.65 -8.08
CA PHE A 110 14.54 -5.24 -7.56
C PHE A 110 14.78 -6.05 -6.29
N ASP A 111 15.69 -5.59 -5.43
CA ASP A 111 15.84 -6.16 -4.09
C ASP A 111 14.61 -5.85 -3.24
N SER A 112 14.31 -6.78 -2.34
CA SER A 112 13.29 -6.65 -1.30
C SER A 112 11.90 -6.32 -1.85
N GLN A 113 11.55 -6.87 -3.01
CA GLN A 113 10.18 -6.80 -3.54
C GLN A 113 9.29 -7.82 -2.85
N PHE A 114 8.94 -7.57 -1.59
CA PHE A 114 8.16 -8.50 -0.78
C PHE A 114 6.75 -8.79 -1.33
N GLN A 115 6.25 -8.02 -2.30
CA GLN A 115 4.98 -8.28 -2.99
C GLN A 115 5.12 -8.99 -4.33
N LEU A 116 6.33 -9.12 -4.87
CA LEU A 116 6.52 -9.59 -6.24
C LEU A 116 6.15 -11.07 -6.32
N GLU A 117 5.21 -11.41 -7.18
CA GLU A 117 4.78 -12.80 -7.39
C GLU A 117 5.03 -13.28 -8.82
N ASN A 118 5.05 -12.36 -9.78
CA ASN A 118 5.27 -12.65 -11.19
C ASN A 118 6.40 -11.78 -11.76
N LEU A 119 7.32 -12.40 -12.48
CA LEU A 119 8.41 -11.70 -13.16
C LEU A 119 8.50 -12.14 -14.62
N ASP A 120 8.42 -11.19 -15.56
CA ASP A 120 8.49 -11.43 -17.00
C ASP A 120 9.70 -10.70 -17.59
N LEU A 121 10.72 -11.45 -17.98
CA LEU A 121 11.95 -10.92 -18.58
C LEU A 121 12.16 -11.62 -19.95
N PRO A 122 11.37 -11.25 -20.99
CA PRO A 122 11.42 -11.87 -22.30
C PRO A 122 12.82 -11.93 -22.92
N ASP A 123 13.57 -10.83 -22.82
CA ASP A 123 14.84 -10.67 -23.54
C ASP A 123 16.08 -10.96 -22.67
N SER A 124 15.89 -11.29 -21.38
CA SER A 124 17.02 -11.55 -20.48
C SER A 124 17.70 -12.89 -20.78
N THR A 125 19.02 -12.83 -20.96
CA THR A 125 19.85 -14.01 -21.28
C THR A 125 20.36 -14.73 -20.03
N THR A 126 20.39 -14.05 -18.87
CA THR A 126 20.81 -14.58 -17.58
C THR A 126 19.89 -14.12 -16.44
N LEU A 127 19.81 -14.90 -15.37
CA LEU A 127 19.19 -14.48 -14.10
C LEU A 127 19.84 -15.24 -12.94
N ASN A 128 20.26 -14.53 -11.91
CA ASN A 128 20.82 -15.10 -10.69
C ASN A 128 20.06 -14.62 -9.44
N GLY A 129 20.37 -15.19 -8.27
CA GLY A 129 19.75 -14.81 -6.99
C GLY A 129 19.98 -13.35 -6.57
N ASP A 130 21.12 -12.77 -6.92
CA ASP A 130 21.48 -11.38 -6.56
C ASP A 130 20.62 -10.34 -7.27
N HIS A 131 19.97 -10.71 -8.37
CA HIS A 131 19.06 -9.85 -9.12
C HIS A 131 17.68 -9.67 -8.47
N ILE A 132 17.31 -10.58 -7.56
CA ILE A 132 15.98 -10.67 -6.95
C ILE A 132 16.08 -10.98 -5.44
N TYR A 133 17.09 -10.45 -4.77
CA TYR A 133 17.34 -10.73 -3.36
C TYR A 133 16.12 -10.32 -2.50
N SER A 134 15.76 -11.13 -1.50
CA SER A 134 14.61 -10.92 -0.62
C SER A 134 13.25 -10.76 -1.35
N CYS A 135 13.09 -11.38 -2.51
CA CYS A 135 11.81 -11.51 -3.22
C CYS A 135 11.04 -12.78 -2.81
N ASP A 136 10.80 -12.97 -1.50
CA ASP A 136 10.35 -14.23 -0.91
C ASP A 136 8.97 -14.74 -1.40
N ASN A 137 8.16 -13.85 -1.97
CA ASN A 137 6.83 -14.19 -2.49
C ASN A 137 6.81 -14.46 -4.01
N LEU A 138 7.97 -14.45 -4.68
CA LEU A 138 8.07 -14.73 -6.10
C LEU A 138 7.53 -16.14 -6.36
N ALA A 139 6.52 -16.24 -7.23
CA ALA A 139 5.80 -17.50 -7.46
C ALA A 139 6.11 -18.05 -8.86
N VAL A 140 6.15 -17.19 -9.87
CA VAL A 140 6.29 -17.60 -11.27
C VAL A 140 7.16 -16.62 -12.03
N ILE A 141 8.10 -17.15 -12.82
CA ILE A 141 8.96 -16.37 -13.72
C ILE A 141 8.77 -16.79 -15.17
N LYS A 142 8.86 -15.82 -16.09
CA LYS A 142 8.87 -16.03 -17.53
C LYS A 142 10.20 -15.58 -18.12
N LEU A 143 10.90 -16.53 -18.73
CA LEU A 143 12.28 -16.37 -19.21
C LEU A 143 12.49 -17.12 -20.54
N PRO A 144 11.94 -16.64 -21.67
CA PRO A 144 12.07 -17.32 -22.96
C PRO A 144 13.48 -17.29 -23.55
N ALA A 145 14.29 -16.27 -23.26
CA ALA A 145 15.65 -16.11 -23.79
C ALA A 145 16.78 -16.58 -22.87
N VAL A 146 16.48 -17.03 -21.64
CA VAL A 146 17.54 -17.34 -20.66
C VAL A 146 18.36 -18.56 -21.07
N LYS A 147 19.68 -18.43 -20.98
CA LYS A 147 20.65 -19.50 -21.25
C LYS A 147 21.13 -20.16 -19.96
N GLU A 148 21.21 -19.38 -18.90
CA GLU A 148 21.67 -19.83 -17.59
C GLU A 148 20.82 -19.21 -16.47
N LEU A 149 20.24 -20.06 -15.62
CA LEU A 149 19.43 -19.68 -14.47
C LEU A 149 20.11 -20.15 -13.18
N LYS A 150 20.66 -19.20 -12.41
CA LYS A 150 21.43 -19.44 -11.17
C LYS A 150 20.72 -18.85 -9.96
N LEU A 151 19.54 -19.38 -9.63
CA LEU A 151 18.82 -18.95 -8.43
C LEU A 151 19.28 -19.78 -7.21
N GLY A 152 19.35 -19.15 -6.03
CA GLY A 152 19.63 -19.82 -4.77
C GLY A 152 18.49 -20.74 -4.31
N ASP A 153 18.75 -21.54 -3.27
CA ASP A 153 17.82 -22.53 -2.72
C ASP A 153 16.51 -21.90 -2.22
N GLU A 154 16.57 -20.64 -1.78
CA GLU A 154 15.41 -19.83 -1.39
C GLU A 154 14.36 -19.71 -2.50
N PHE A 155 14.77 -19.81 -3.77
CA PHE A 155 13.89 -19.76 -4.93
C PHE A 155 13.57 -21.15 -5.51
N ALA A 156 13.83 -22.25 -4.80
CA ALA A 156 13.55 -23.61 -5.29
C ALA A 156 12.05 -23.84 -5.58
N SER A 157 11.16 -23.13 -4.90
CA SER A 157 9.70 -23.25 -5.09
C SER A 157 9.15 -22.43 -6.27
N VAL A 158 9.95 -21.52 -6.84
CA VAL A 158 9.57 -20.65 -7.96
C VAL A 158 9.32 -21.49 -9.21
N LYS A 159 8.16 -21.29 -9.83
CA LYS A 159 7.72 -21.97 -11.05
C LYS A 159 8.10 -21.17 -12.29
N VAL A 160 8.03 -21.80 -13.45
CA VAL A 160 8.25 -21.12 -14.74
C VAL A 160 7.05 -21.27 -15.67
N THR A 161 6.89 -20.33 -16.60
CA THR A 161 5.85 -20.42 -17.63
C THR A 161 6.19 -21.45 -18.71
N SER A 162 5.17 -21.97 -19.41
CA SER A 162 5.36 -22.97 -20.47
C SER A 162 6.16 -22.47 -21.67
N ASP A 163 6.12 -21.15 -21.91
CA ASP A 163 6.85 -20.45 -22.98
C ASP A 163 8.27 -20.01 -22.57
N SER A 164 8.73 -20.34 -21.35
CA SER A 164 10.12 -20.12 -20.94
C SER A 164 11.10 -21.07 -21.64
N SER A 165 12.40 -20.74 -21.64
CA SER A 165 13.45 -21.56 -22.26
C SER A 165 13.62 -22.91 -21.54
N GLU A 166 14.27 -23.87 -22.19
CA GLU A 166 14.59 -25.16 -21.58
C GLU A 166 15.54 -25.01 -20.38
N ALA A 167 16.46 -24.04 -20.43
CA ALA A 167 17.33 -23.72 -19.29
C ALA A 167 16.54 -23.21 -18.08
N ALA A 168 15.47 -22.43 -18.29
CA ALA A 168 14.58 -22.00 -17.21
C ALA A 168 13.77 -23.16 -16.63
N LYS A 169 13.30 -24.08 -17.48
CA LYS A 169 12.44 -25.21 -17.08
C LYS A 169 13.18 -26.29 -16.30
N LEU A 170 14.50 -26.36 -16.40
CA LEU A 170 15.30 -27.37 -15.73
C LEU A 170 15.02 -27.38 -14.22
N ASN A 171 14.55 -28.53 -13.71
CA ASN A 171 14.19 -28.75 -12.29
C ASN A 171 13.10 -27.81 -11.73
N ARG A 172 12.28 -27.20 -12.58
CA ARG A 172 11.18 -26.31 -12.15
C ARG A 172 9.83 -26.80 -12.61
N LYS A 173 8.80 -26.54 -11.79
CA LYS A 173 7.40 -26.82 -12.16
C LYS A 173 6.91 -25.76 -13.13
N ILE A 174 6.09 -26.19 -14.08
CA ILE A 174 5.44 -25.31 -15.04
C ILE A 174 4.12 -24.78 -14.45
N SER A 175 3.84 -23.49 -14.64
CA SER A 175 2.58 -22.83 -14.24
C SER A 175 2.40 -21.53 -15.01
N ASP A 176 1.15 -21.15 -15.24
CA ASP A 176 0.82 -19.77 -15.62
C ASP A 176 1.11 -18.82 -14.46
N PHE A 177 1.22 -17.52 -14.78
CA PHE A 177 1.33 -16.47 -13.79
C PHE A 177 0.20 -16.52 -12.76
N VAL A 178 0.53 -16.26 -11.50
CA VAL A 178 -0.48 -16.25 -10.43
C VAL A 178 -1.30 -14.97 -10.49
N GLN A 179 -2.58 -15.06 -10.16
CA GLN A 179 -3.40 -13.87 -9.96
C GLN A 179 -2.92 -13.10 -8.73
N THR A 180 -2.50 -11.86 -8.93
CA THR A 180 -1.95 -10.99 -7.88
C THR A 180 -3.00 -10.04 -7.30
N ASP A 181 -4.07 -9.76 -8.03
CA ASP A 181 -5.16 -8.92 -7.56
C ASP A 181 -6.29 -9.74 -6.94
N VAL A 182 -6.82 -9.22 -5.85
CA VAL A 182 -7.83 -9.88 -5.05
C VAL A 182 -9.04 -8.96 -4.94
N LYS A 183 -10.21 -9.50 -5.28
CA LYS A 183 -11.49 -8.78 -5.21
C LYS A 183 -12.31 -9.34 -4.05
N ILE A 184 -12.74 -8.45 -3.16
CA ILE A 184 -13.64 -8.81 -2.06
C ILE A 184 -14.99 -9.23 -2.65
N ASP A 185 -15.49 -10.37 -2.21
CA ASP A 185 -16.79 -10.90 -2.58
C ASP A 185 -17.79 -10.54 -1.47
N GLU A 186 -18.64 -9.54 -1.73
CA GLU A 186 -19.63 -9.06 -0.76
C GLU A 186 -20.62 -10.15 -0.35
N GLN A 187 -20.90 -11.13 -1.22
CA GLN A 187 -21.80 -12.21 -0.89
C GLN A 187 -21.16 -13.12 0.17
N ARG A 188 -19.87 -13.45 0.03
CA ARG A 188 -19.14 -14.23 1.04
C ARG A 188 -19.07 -13.54 2.40
N VAL A 189 -18.99 -12.21 2.42
CA VAL A 189 -19.08 -11.44 3.68
C VAL A 189 -20.46 -11.60 4.34
N LYS A 190 -21.54 -11.70 3.54
CA LYS A 190 -22.90 -11.98 4.06
C LYS A 190 -23.02 -13.44 4.50
N ASP A 191 -22.51 -14.38 3.72
CA ASP A 191 -22.53 -15.83 3.98
C ASP A 191 -21.76 -16.19 5.26
N LEU A 192 -20.76 -15.39 5.63
CA LEU A 192 -20.05 -15.53 6.90
C LEU A 192 -20.99 -15.38 8.12
N LYS A 193 -22.06 -14.58 7.99
CA LYS A 193 -23.12 -14.49 9.03
C LYS A 193 -23.98 -15.76 9.11
N LEU A 194 -23.98 -16.55 8.05
CA LEU A 194 -24.68 -17.85 7.93
C LEU A 194 -23.76 -19.04 8.25
N ASN A 195 -22.59 -18.80 8.86
CA ASN A 195 -21.58 -19.81 9.22
C ASN A 195 -20.86 -20.48 8.03
N ILE A 196 -20.83 -19.83 6.86
CA ILE A 196 -20.06 -20.34 5.73
C ILE A 196 -18.66 -19.71 5.79
N CYS A 197 -17.67 -20.51 6.17
CA CYS A 197 -16.26 -20.12 6.29
C CYS A 197 -15.41 -20.78 5.20
N GLY A 198 -14.27 -20.17 4.88
CA GLY A 198 -13.27 -20.74 3.98
C GLY A 198 -12.34 -19.71 3.35
N GLU A 199 -11.27 -20.18 2.72
CA GLU A 199 -10.40 -19.36 1.88
C GLU A 199 -10.92 -19.36 0.44
N PHE A 200 -11.07 -18.17 -0.14
CA PHE A 200 -11.46 -18.00 -1.54
C PHE A 200 -10.68 -16.86 -2.17
N GLY A 201 -9.95 -17.15 -3.25
CA GLY A 201 -9.15 -16.15 -3.95
C GLY A 201 -8.16 -15.45 -3.03
N ARG A 202 -7.52 -16.20 -2.10
CA ARG A 202 -6.56 -15.69 -1.12
C ARG A 202 -7.15 -14.71 -0.10
N ILE A 203 -8.47 -14.78 0.10
CA ILE A 203 -9.18 -14.12 1.19
C ILE A 203 -9.68 -15.19 2.13
N LEU A 204 -9.32 -15.11 3.40
CA LEU A 204 -9.90 -15.96 4.43
C LEU A 204 -11.19 -15.33 4.98
N TYR A 205 -12.30 -16.04 4.85
CA TYR A 205 -13.57 -15.72 5.52
C TYR A 205 -13.73 -16.68 6.70
N SER A 206 -13.51 -16.19 7.92
CA SER A 206 -13.63 -17.00 9.12
C SER A 206 -14.36 -16.25 10.24
N ARG A 207 -15.04 -16.99 11.11
CA ARG A 207 -15.62 -16.39 12.32
C ARG A 207 -14.56 -16.13 13.37
N ASN A 208 -13.64 -17.07 13.56
CA ASN A 208 -12.58 -16.97 14.56
C ASN A 208 -11.21 -17.01 13.89
N PHE A 209 -10.21 -16.50 14.57
CA PHE A 209 -8.83 -16.68 14.17
C PHE A 209 -8.38 -18.10 14.53
N ASP A 210 -7.74 -18.78 13.59
CA ASP A 210 -7.08 -20.07 13.79
C ASP A 210 -5.59 -19.90 13.51
N ALA A 211 -4.77 -20.03 14.56
CA ALA A 211 -3.32 -19.87 14.48
C ALA A 211 -2.65 -20.99 13.68
N ASN A 212 -3.29 -22.16 13.55
CA ASN A 212 -2.74 -23.31 12.81
C ASN A 212 -2.97 -23.18 11.30
N PHE A 213 -3.83 -22.26 10.87
CA PHE A 213 -4.09 -22.03 9.46
C PHE A 213 -2.88 -21.37 8.79
N ASN A 214 -2.38 -21.96 7.70
CA ASN A 214 -1.31 -21.35 6.91
C ASN A 214 -1.85 -20.13 6.16
N HIS A 215 -1.64 -18.96 6.76
CA HIS A 215 -2.14 -17.70 6.25
C HIS A 215 -1.15 -17.01 5.31
N LYS A 216 0.11 -17.48 5.14
CA LYS A 216 1.23 -16.77 4.48
C LYS A 216 0.96 -16.28 3.05
N LYS A 217 0.00 -16.86 2.34
CA LYS A 217 -0.37 -16.44 0.97
C LYS A 217 -1.60 -15.53 0.90
N LEU A 218 -2.29 -15.30 2.01
CA LEU A 218 -3.51 -14.49 2.06
C LEU A 218 -3.20 -13.02 1.79
N LYS A 219 -4.12 -12.36 1.08
CA LYS A 219 -4.09 -10.91 0.88
C LYS A 219 -5.15 -10.17 1.70
N SER A 220 -6.14 -10.89 2.22
CA SER A 220 -7.16 -10.32 3.08
C SER A 220 -7.71 -11.35 4.07
N VAL A 221 -8.15 -10.86 5.22
CA VAL A 221 -8.84 -11.67 6.23
C VAL A 221 -10.11 -11.00 6.70
N PHE A 222 -11.18 -11.80 6.85
CA PHE A 222 -12.40 -11.45 7.54
C PHE A 222 -12.52 -12.34 8.77
N LEU A 223 -12.46 -11.74 9.96
CA LEU A 223 -12.48 -12.43 11.25
C LEU A 223 -13.64 -11.89 12.09
N LEU A 224 -14.83 -12.46 11.90
CA LEU A 224 -16.09 -11.83 12.33
C LEU A 224 -16.26 -11.75 13.86
N ASN A 225 -15.99 -12.83 14.58
CA ASN A 225 -16.18 -12.98 16.03
C ASN A 225 -14.89 -12.79 16.83
N THR A 226 -13.73 -12.78 16.17
CA THR A 226 -12.44 -12.64 16.85
C THR A 226 -12.37 -11.35 17.67
N THR A 227 -12.27 -11.48 18.98
CA THR A 227 -12.20 -10.38 19.94
C THR A 227 -10.77 -9.94 20.23
N ASN A 228 -9.80 -10.85 20.16
CA ASN A 228 -8.39 -10.57 20.32
C ASN A 228 -7.62 -11.17 19.13
N ILE A 229 -6.76 -10.36 18.51
CA ILE A 229 -5.75 -10.89 17.58
C ILE A 229 -4.52 -11.23 18.41
N PRO A 230 -4.06 -12.50 18.44
CA PRO A 230 -3.01 -12.95 19.34
C PRO A 230 -1.63 -12.43 18.94
N VAL A 231 -0.66 -12.65 19.82
CA VAL A 231 0.73 -12.23 19.64
C VAL A 231 1.28 -12.80 18.32
N GLN A 232 1.91 -11.95 17.53
CA GLN A 232 2.56 -12.33 16.25
C GLN A 232 1.65 -13.04 15.22
N ALA A 233 0.32 -12.91 15.35
CA ALA A 233 -0.66 -13.62 14.50
C ALA A 233 -0.42 -13.51 12.99
N PHE A 234 0.07 -12.36 12.53
CA PHE A 234 0.39 -12.02 11.14
C PHE A 234 1.77 -11.35 11.04
N HIS A 235 2.70 -11.66 11.96
CA HIS A 235 4.05 -11.07 11.92
C HIS A 235 4.75 -11.36 10.57
N GLN A 236 5.37 -10.34 9.97
CA GLN A 236 6.06 -10.40 8.67
C GLN A 236 5.18 -10.94 7.53
N HIS A 237 3.87 -10.74 7.63
CA HIS A 237 2.95 -11.16 6.60
C HIS A 237 2.92 -10.11 5.48
N TYR A 238 3.83 -10.23 4.52
CA TYR A 238 4.05 -9.21 3.49
C TYR A 238 2.96 -9.13 2.42
N LEU A 239 2.10 -10.13 2.26
CA LEU A 239 1.05 -10.13 1.23
C LEU A 239 -0.31 -9.57 1.70
N LEU A 240 -0.50 -9.38 3.01
CA LEU A 240 -1.79 -8.96 3.59
C LEU A 240 -2.01 -7.48 3.32
N ASN A 241 -3.01 -7.17 2.51
CA ASN A 241 -3.42 -5.81 2.19
C ASN A 241 -4.48 -5.29 3.17
N SER A 242 -5.29 -6.19 3.74
CA SER A 242 -6.41 -5.78 4.59
C SER A 242 -6.84 -6.81 5.63
N ALA A 243 -7.22 -6.34 6.80
CA ALA A 243 -7.81 -7.15 7.86
C ALA A 243 -9.14 -6.54 8.34
N PHE A 244 -10.22 -7.30 8.24
CA PHE A 244 -11.56 -6.92 8.66
C PHE A 244 -11.98 -7.74 9.88
N CYS A 245 -11.82 -7.15 11.06
CA CYS A 245 -12.05 -7.79 12.35
C CYS A 245 -13.08 -6.98 13.16
N PRO A 246 -14.36 -6.93 12.75
CA PRO A 246 -15.34 -5.96 13.27
C PRO A 246 -15.57 -6.02 14.79
N ASN A 247 -15.38 -7.19 15.42
CA ASN A 247 -15.54 -7.38 16.86
C ASN A 247 -14.21 -7.40 17.63
N CYS A 248 -13.07 -7.16 16.98
CA CYS A 248 -11.77 -7.17 17.64
C CYS A 248 -11.63 -5.98 18.59
N ALA A 249 -11.53 -6.26 19.88
CA ALA A 249 -11.32 -5.28 20.94
C ALA A 249 -9.83 -5.03 21.21
N GLU A 250 -8.98 -6.03 21.00
CA GLU A 250 -7.55 -5.95 21.27
C GLU A 250 -6.71 -6.53 20.14
N VAL A 251 -5.63 -5.82 19.79
CA VAL A 251 -4.55 -6.31 18.95
C VAL A 251 -3.31 -6.50 19.81
N SER A 252 -2.87 -7.75 19.96
CA SER A 252 -1.77 -8.13 20.84
C SER A 252 -0.40 -7.73 20.29
N ARG A 253 0.65 -7.94 21.10
CA ARG A 253 2.03 -7.57 20.78
C ARG A 253 2.45 -8.15 19.42
N GLU A 254 3.05 -7.31 18.58
CA GLU A 254 3.59 -7.68 17.25
C GLU A 254 2.62 -8.38 16.30
N ALA A 255 1.30 -8.33 16.56
CA ALA A 255 0.30 -9.10 15.82
C ALA A 255 0.31 -8.86 14.30
N PHE A 256 0.59 -7.63 13.85
CA PHE A 256 0.77 -7.24 12.45
C PHE A 256 2.13 -6.58 12.22
N SER A 257 3.12 -6.82 13.09
CA SER A 257 4.46 -6.22 12.92
C SER A 257 5.04 -6.64 11.58
N GLU A 258 5.64 -5.68 10.87
CA GLU A 258 6.25 -5.84 9.54
C GLU A 258 5.27 -6.34 8.46
N CYS A 259 3.96 -6.13 8.64
CA CYS A 259 2.99 -6.20 7.54
C CYS A 259 3.13 -4.97 6.63
N LEU A 260 4.23 -4.89 5.87
CA LEU A 260 4.63 -3.70 5.09
C LEU A 260 3.51 -3.19 4.15
N ASN A 261 2.65 -4.10 3.70
CA ASN A 261 1.61 -3.86 2.70
C ASN A 261 0.19 -3.81 3.26
N LEU A 262 0.03 -3.91 4.59
CA LEU A 262 -1.27 -3.77 5.23
C LEU A 262 -1.75 -2.34 5.03
N VAL A 263 -2.70 -2.13 4.12
CA VAL A 263 -3.27 -0.82 3.83
C VAL A 263 -4.40 -0.47 4.81
N ARG A 264 -5.13 -1.50 5.26
CA ARG A 264 -6.39 -1.32 5.99
C ARG A 264 -6.55 -2.32 7.13
N PHE A 265 -6.77 -1.81 8.32
CA PHE A 265 -7.29 -2.57 9.45
C PHE A 265 -8.65 -1.99 9.87
N ARG A 266 -9.69 -2.82 9.97
CA ARG A 266 -11.02 -2.38 10.40
C ARG A 266 -11.51 -3.18 11.58
N SER A 267 -11.81 -2.49 12.68
CA SER A 267 -12.59 -2.99 13.80
C SER A 267 -13.53 -1.90 14.31
N ARG A 268 -14.73 -2.28 14.78
CA ARG A 268 -15.69 -1.35 15.40
C ARG A 268 -15.57 -1.28 16.92
N LYS A 269 -14.81 -2.19 17.53
CA LYS A 269 -14.68 -2.35 18.99
C LYS A 269 -13.26 -2.15 19.49
N LEU A 270 -12.35 -1.72 18.63
CA LEU A 270 -10.92 -1.60 18.92
C LEU A 270 -10.68 -0.65 20.10
N ALA A 271 -10.30 -1.22 21.23
CA ALA A 271 -10.09 -0.50 22.49
C ALA A 271 -8.62 -0.50 22.93
N VAL A 272 -7.84 -1.52 22.55
CA VAL A 272 -6.45 -1.70 22.97
C VAL A 272 -5.55 -2.10 21.81
N ILE A 273 -4.42 -1.43 21.68
CA ILE A 273 -3.33 -1.82 20.78
C ILE A 273 -2.06 -1.96 21.61
N LYS A 274 -1.50 -3.17 21.61
CA LYS A 274 -0.28 -3.52 22.38
C LYS A 274 0.99 -3.14 21.64
N GLU A 275 2.13 -3.33 22.33
CA GLU A 275 3.46 -2.95 21.85
C GLU A 275 3.75 -3.53 20.46
N LYS A 276 4.27 -2.68 19.56
CA LYS A 276 4.63 -3.05 18.17
C LYS A 276 3.54 -3.74 17.34
N ALA A 277 2.28 -3.65 17.75
CA ALA A 277 1.17 -4.34 17.08
C ALA A 277 1.09 -4.07 15.57
N PHE A 278 1.37 -2.84 15.12
CA PHE A 278 1.46 -2.42 13.71
C PHE A 278 2.85 -1.81 13.39
N TYR A 279 3.91 -2.25 14.06
CA TYR A 279 5.27 -1.79 13.80
C TYR A 279 5.66 -2.03 12.33
N TYR A 280 6.26 -1.04 11.66
CA TYR A 280 6.64 -1.12 10.24
C TYR A 280 5.50 -1.45 9.25
N CYS A 281 4.25 -1.18 9.59
CA CYS A 281 3.15 -1.24 8.62
C CYS A 281 3.16 -0.02 7.68
N ASN A 282 4.18 0.08 6.81
CA ASN A 282 4.46 1.24 5.95
C ASN A 282 3.25 1.73 5.13
N CYS A 283 2.47 0.79 4.58
CA CYS A 283 1.31 1.09 3.75
C CYS A 283 0.01 1.38 4.53
N LEU A 284 0.00 1.25 5.87
CA LEU A 284 -1.21 1.38 6.68
C LEU A 284 -1.73 2.81 6.60
N ALA A 285 -2.90 2.95 5.98
CA ALA A 285 -3.51 4.25 5.71
C ALA A 285 -4.94 4.35 6.28
N GLN A 286 -5.60 3.21 6.51
CA GLN A 286 -6.96 3.15 7.06
C GLN A 286 -7.01 2.32 8.34
N ILE A 287 -7.20 3.00 9.46
CA ILE A 287 -7.54 2.42 10.75
C ILE A 287 -8.48 3.37 11.50
N ASP A 288 -9.53 2.82 12.12
CA ASP A 288 -10.45 3.57 12.96
C ASP A 288 -9.99 3.44 14.43
N CYS A 289 -9.53 4.55 14.99
CA CYS A 289 -9.05 4.63 16.37
C CYS A 289 -10.03 5.37 17.29
N SER A 290 -11.27 5.61 16.84
CA SER A 290 -12.26 6.40 17.59
C SER A 290 -12.68 5.80 18.94
N GLN A 291 -12.50 4.49 19.12
CA GLN A 291 -12.82 3.76 20.35
C GLN A 291 -11.58 3.37 21.16
N LEU A 292 -10.40 3.78 20.70
CA LEU A 292 -9.12 3.36 21.27
C LEU A 292 -8.89 4.03 22.63
N LYS A 293 -8.66 3.23 23.67
CA LYS A 293 -8.43 3.66 25.05
C LYS A 293 -6.99 3.54 25.48
N LEU A 294 -6.25 2.59 24.91
CA LEU A 294 -4.85 2.34 25.21
C LEU A 294 -4.04 2.10 23.94
N ILE A 295 -2.95 2.84 23.79
CA ILE A 295 -1.97 2.69 22.72
C ILE A 295 -0.61 2.48 23.36
N SER A 296 -0.06 1.28 23.25
CA SER A 296 1.26 0.97 23.78
C SER A 296 2.40 1.59 22.96
N PRO A 297 3.63 1.66 23.52
CA PRO A 297 4.81 2.13 22.80
C PRO A 297 5.06 1.39 21.49
N GLN A 298 5.58 2.11 20.49
CA GLN A 298 5.94 1.61 19.16
C GLN A 298 4.83 0.91 18.35
N SER A 299 3.58 0.98 18.80
CA SER A 299 2.46 0.29 18.18
C SER A 299 2.22 0.68 16.73
N PHE A 300 2.52 1.92 16.33
CA PHE A 300 2.42 2.42 14.95
C PHE A 300 3.76 2.95 14.41
N SER A 301 4.91 2.66 15.03
CA SER A 301 6.17 3.20 14.53
C SER A 301 6.42 2.78 13.08
N TYR A 302 6.91 3.71 12.26
CA TYR A 302 7.14 3.54 10.82
C TYR A 302 5.88 3.23 9.99
N CYS A 303 4.68 3.56 10.50
CA CYS A 303 3.44 3.58 9.71
C CYS A 303 3.39 4.84 8.82
N ASN A 304 4.21 4.85 7.77
CA ASN A 304 4.45 6.03 6.94
C ASN A 304 3.25 6.51 6.10
N SER A 305 2.21 5.69 5.90
CA SER A 305 1.02 6.06 5.12
C SER A 305 -0.14 6.63 5.95
N LEU A 306 -0.01 6.67 7.28
CA LEU A 306 -0.99 7.34 8.15
C LEU A 306 -0.86 8.85 7.96
N VAL A 307 -1.97 9.57 7.79
CA VAL A 307 -1.96 11.04 7.60
C VAL A 307 -2.72 11.78 8.69
N ASN A 308 -3.88 11.25 9.09
CA ASN A 308 -4.73 11.86 10.09
C ASN A 308 -5.41 10.78 10.95
N LEU A 309 -5.31 10.92 12.27
CA LEU A 309 -5.95 10.01 13.23
C LEU A 309 -6.88 10.77 14.19
N GLU A 310 -7.99 10.13 14.55
CA GLU A 310 -8.90 10.60 15.59
C GLU A 310 -8.80 9.66 16.80
N LEU A 311 -8.38 10.22 17.94
CA LEU A 311 -8.11 9.54 19.21
C LEU A 311 -8.88 10.23 20.35
N PRO A 312 -10.23 10.23 20.32
CA PRO A 312 -11.04 11.03 21.24
C PRO A 312 -10.99 10.56 22.69
N LEU A 313 -10.66 9.29 22.94
CA LEU A 313 -10.65 8.69 24.28
C LEU A 313 -9.25 8.54 24.87
N ILE A 314 -8.21 8.91 24.13
CA ILE A 314 -6.83 8.77 24.59
C ILE A 314 -6.46 9.96 25.49
N GLU A 315 -5.92 9.63 26.65
CA GLU A 315 -5.45 10.59 27.66
C GLU A 315 -3.92 10.74 27.64
N GLU A 316 -3.20 9.70 27.20
CA GLU A 316 -1.74 9.67 27.11
C GLU A 316 -1.27 9.08 25.77
N LEU A 317 -0.28 9.73 25.15
CA LEU A 317 0.39 9.23 23.95
C LEU A 317 1.83 8.86 24.29
N HIS A 318 2.13 7.57 24.28
CA HIS A 318 3.51 7.08 24.34
C HIS A 318 4.24 7.34 23.01
N ASN A 319 5.51 6.91 22.90
CA ASN A 319 6.27 6.92 21.65
C ASN A 319 5.72 5.86 20.65
N SER A 320 4.46 6.01 20.25
CA SER A 320 3.70 5.06 19.44
C SER A 320 3.78 5.37 17.95
N PHE A 321 4.14 6.60 17.57
CA PHE A 321 4.15 7.11 16.19
C PHE A 321 5.56 7.50 15.72
N GLU A 322 6.60 6.92 16.31
CA GLU A 322 7.99 7.15 15.92
C GLU A 322 8.18 6.88 14.42
N GLY A 323 8.87 7.76 13.71
CA GLY A 323 9.14 7.56 12.28
C GLY A 323 7.90 7.55 11.37
N CYS A 324 6.71 7.95 11.84
CA CYS A 324 5.52 8.12 11.00
C CYS A 324 5.64 9.39 10.15
N THR A 325 6.44 9.34 9.09
CA THR A 325 6.78 10.56 8.31
C THR A 325 5.63 11.12 7.47
N GLY A 326 4.61 10.32 7.14
CA GLY A 326 3.40 10.79 6.47
C GLY A 326 2.35 11.37 7.43
N LEU A 327 2.49 11.19 8.74
CA LEU A 327 1.48 11.62 9.72
C LEU A 327 1.52 13.14 9.87
N LEU A 328 0.41 13.80 9.60
CA LEU A 328 0.29 15.26 9.64
C LEU A 328 -0.52 15.75 10.82
N GLN A 329 -1.48 14.94 11.30
CA GLN A 329 -2.39 15.35 12.37
C GLN A 329 -2.86 14.18 13.25
N ILE A 330 -2.93 14.43 14.55
CA ILE A 330 -3.70 13.65 15.51
C ILE A 330 -4.74 14.55 16.16
N ILE A 331 -5.99 14.09 16.26
CA ILE A 331 -7.07 14.75 16.99
C ILE A 331 -7.28 13.99 18.29
N ALA A 332 -6.76 14.51 19.40
CA ALA A 332 -6.79 13.92 20.74
C ALA A 332 -7.27 14.96 21.78
N PRO A 333 -8.59 15.20 21.88
CA PRO A 333 -9.18 16.22 22.77
C PRO A 333 -8.78 16.09 24.25
N ASN A 334 -8.65 14.85 24.74
CA ASN A 334 -8.44 14.54 26.16
C ASN A 334 -6.96 14.38 26.54
N LEU A 335 -6.03 14.69 25.63
CA LEU A 335 -4.60 14.52 25.88
C LEU A 335 -4.10 15.50 26.95
N GLY A 336 -3.55 14.96 28.05
CA GLY A 336 -2.79 15.75 29.03
C GLY A 336 -1.52 16.28 28.39
N GLN A 337 -1.22 17.57 28.55
CA GLN A 337 -0.28 18.32 27.70
C GLN A 337 1.14 17.71 27.57
N ASP A 338 1.80 18.13 26.49
CA ASP A 338 3.18 17.85 26.04
C ASP A 338 3.43 16.52 25.33
N TYR A 339 3.25 16.56 24.00
CA TYR A 339 3.74 15.54 23.09
C TYR A 339 4.73 16.15 22.09
N TYR A 340 5.87 15.48 21.92
CA TYR A 340 6.91 15.86 20.97
C TYR A 340 6.87 14.91 19.76
N GLY A 341 6.41 15.39 18.62
CA GLY A 341 6.48 14.68 17.35
C GLY A 341 6.35 15.61 16.15
N ASN A 342 6.63 15.09 14.96
CA ASN A 342 6.67 15.87 13.72
C ASN A 342 5.27 16.16 13.12
N PHE A 343 4.20 15.98 13.91
CA PHE A 343 2.81 16.12 13.47
C PHE A 343 2.02 17.07 14.36
N TYR A 344 0.92 17.61 13.82
CA TYR A 344 0.07 18.55 14.53
C TYR A 344 -0.90 17.83 15.48
N VAL A 345 -0.99 18.25 16.74
CA VAL A 345 -1.96 17.69 17.70
C VAL A 345 -3.09 18.68 17.95
N VAL A 346 -4.32 18.25 17.67
CA VAL A 346 -5.56 18.98 17.98
C VAL A 346 -6.12 18.45 19.30
N THR A 347 -6.13 19.30 20.32
CA THR A 347 -6.73 19.05 21.63
C THR A 347 -7.96 19.94 21.84
N LEU A 348 -8.59 19.88 23.01
CA LEU A 348 -9.70 20.79 23.35
C LEU A 348 -9.28 22.27 23.31
N SER A 349 -8.03 22.59 23.66
CA SER A 349 -7.57 23.98 23.75
C SER A 349 -7.38 24.66 22.38
N ASN A 350 -7.21 23.89 21.30
CA ASN A 350 -6.94 24.41 19.95
C ASN A 350 -7.88 23.82 18.88
N LYS A 351 -9.09 23.40 19.26
CA LYS A 351 -10.05 22.68 18.40
C LYS A 351 -10.29 23.29 17.01
N ASN A 352 -10.24 24.62 16.88
CA ASN A 352 -10.45 25.32 15.61
C ASN A 352 -9.28 25.18 14.61
N ALA A 353 -8.13 24.66 15.05
CA ALA A 353 -6.96 24.47 14.21
C ALA A 353 -6.95 23.13 13.47
N ARG A 354 -8.03 22.34 13.57
CA ARG A 354 -8.22 21.12 12.78
C ARG A 354 -8.01 21.40 11.29
N LYS A 355 -6.99 20.76 10.73
CA LYS A 355 -6.72 20.75 9.29
C LYS A 355 -7.58 19.68 8.63
N ARG A 356 -8.01 19.98 7.40
CA ARG A 356 -8.60 19.02 6.47
C ARG A 356 -7.56 18.71 5.41
N PHE A 357 -7.42 17.42 5.10
CA PHE A 357 -6.53 16.94 4.06
C PHE A 357 -7.37 16.38 2.93
N GLN A 358 -6.80 16.38 1.73
CA GLN A 358 -7.42 15.71 0.60
C GLN A 358 -7.52 14.20 0.88
N GLU A 359 -8.58 13.57 0.39
CA GLU A 359 -8.75 12.13 0.48
C GLU A 359 -7.52 11.39 -0.12
N ILE A 360 -6.95 10.48 0.65
CA ILE A 360 -5.89 9.59 0.19
C ILE A 360 -6.51 8.53 -0.70
N LEU A 361 -6.07 8.47 -1.96
CA LEU A 361 -6.47 7.42 -2.89
C LEU A 361 -5.92 6.06 -2.41
N ILE A 362 -6.80 5.18 -1.93
CA ILE A 362 -6.47 3.82 -1.50
C ILE A 362 -6.96 2.78 -2.52
N ASP A 363 -8.25 2.82 -2.84
CA ASP A 363 -8.88 1.98 -3.88
C ASP A 363 -9.59 2.88 -4.92
N GLU A 364 -10.42 3.81 -4.46
CA GLU A 364 -11.14 4.78 -5.27
C GLU A 364 -11.37 6.07 -4.47
N PHE A 365 -11.60 7.21 -5.14
CA PHE A 365 -11.97 8.46 -4.49
C PHE A 365 -13.42 8.43 -3.97
N GLN A 366 -13.64 8.01 -2.72
CA GLN A 366 -14.96 7.95 -2.10
C GLN A 366 -15.56 9.34 -1.86
N GLU A 367 -14.75 10.32 -1.48
CA GLU A 367 -15.18 11.71 -1.33
C GLU A 367 -15.60 12.28 -2.67
N ARG A 368 -14.86 11.99 -3.75
CA ARG A 368 -15.27 12.40 -5.12
C ARG A 368 -16.55 11.70 -5.57
N LYS A 369 -16.72 10.40 -5.28
CA LYS A 369 -17.97 9.67 -5.55
C LYS A 369 -19.15 10.28 -4.77
N ARG A 370 -18.95 10.59 -3.49
CA ARG A 370 -19.94 11.25 -2.63
C ARG A 370 -20.26 12.65 -3.13
N LEU A 371 -19.27 13.47 -3.49
CA LEU A 371 -19.46 14.80 -4.08
C LEU A 371 -20.23 14.72 -5.40
N LYS A 372 -19.88 13.78 -6.29
CA LYS A 372 -20.64 13.53 -7.52
C LYS A 372 -22.08 13.16 -7.22
N ALA A 373 -22.33 12.30 -6.22
CA ALA A 373 -23.69 11.93 -5.80
C ALA A 373 -24.47 13.14 -5.24
N ILE A 374 -23.85 13.92 -4.35
CA ILE A 374 -24.44 15.15 -3.79
C ILE A 374 -24.75 16.16 -4.91
N LEU A 375 -23.82 16.38 -5.84
CA LEU A 375 -24.01 17.24 -7.01
C LEU A 375 -25.16 16.74 -7.90
N GLY A 376 -25.28 15.42 -8.09
CA GLY A 376 -26.39 14.80 -8.79
C GLY A 376 -27.74 15.12 -8.13
N LEU A 377 -27.83 14.93 -6.80
CA LEU A 377 -29.03 15.24 -6.02
C LEU A 377 -29.38 16.75 -6.06
N GLN A 378 -28.37 17.63 -5.94
CA GLN A 378 -28.55 19.07 -6.05
C GLN A 378 -29.08 19.48 -7.43
N LYS A 379 -28.53 18.91 -8.51
CA LYS A 379 -29.02 19.14 -9.88
C LYS A 379 -30.48 18.72 -10.05
N GLN A 380 -30.87 17.57 -9.50
CA GLN A 380 -32.26 17.11 -9.51
C GLN A 380 -33.19 18.07 -8.76
N LYS A 381 -32.82 18.51 -7.56
CA LYS A 381 -33.59 19.50 -6.79
C LYS A 381 -33.78 20.82 -7.56
N CYS A 382 -32.70 21.34 -8.14
CA CYS A 382 -32.76 22.55 -8.96
C CYS A 382 -33.67 22.37 -10.19
N ALA A 383 -33.67 21.18 -10.81
CA ALA A 383 -34.56 20.88 -11.95
C ALA A 383 -36.03 20.90 -11.54
N VAL A 384 -36.38 20.26 -10.41
CA VAL A 384 -37.75 20.27 -9.86
C VAL A 384 -38.20 21.69 -9.53
N GLN A 385 -37.36 22.48 -8.87
CA GLN A 385 -37.67 23.88 -8.55
C GLN A 385 -37.89 24.73 -9.81
N ARG A 386 -37.06 24.56 -10.84
CA ARG A 386 -37.25 25.25 -12.13
C ARG A 386 -38.57 24.87 -12.79
N GLN A 387 -38.97 23.60 -12.70
CA GLN A 387 -40.24 23.12 -13.25
C GLN A 387 -41.44 23.68 -12.47
N GLN A 388 -41.36 23.74 -11.14
CA GLN A 388 -42.38 24.38 -10.31
C GLN A 388 -42.52 25.88 -10.62
N ILE A 389 -41.41 26.60 -10.79
CA ILE A 389 -41.42 28.02 -11.18
C ILE A 389 -42.05 28.21 -12.57
N LYS A 390 -41.74 27.34 -13.53
CA LYS A 390 -42.37 27.38 -14.87
C LYS A 390 -43.89 27.17 -14.78
N ASN A 391 -44.34 26.19 -13.99
CA ASN A 391 -45.76 25.91 -13.82
C ASN A 391 -46.51 27.07 -13.14
N LEU A 392 -45.89 27.76 -12.19
CA LEU A 392 -46.47 28.95 -11.54
C LEU A 392 -46.62 30.11 -12.53
N LYS A 393 -45.65 30.33 -13.42
CA LYS A 393 -45.70 31.40 -14.44
C LYS A 393 -46.68 31.15 -15.58
N THR A 394 -47.19 29.93 -15.74
CA THR A 394 -48.21 29.59 -16.74
C THR A 394 -49.64 29.67 -16.21
N VAL A 395 -49.81 29.99 -14.92
CA VAL A 395 -51.12 30.12 -14.24
C VAL A 395 -51.48 31.60 -13.97
N GLU A 396 -50.54 32.52 -14.21
CA GLU A 396 -50.78 33.96 -14.41
C GLU A 396 -51.00 34.25 -15.90
#